data_AF-A0A7W0UYG7-F1
#
_entry.id   AF-A0A7W0UYG7-F1
#
_cell.length_a   1.000
_cell.length_b   1.000
_cell.length_c   1.000
_cell.angle_alpha   90.00
_cell.angle_beta   90.00
_cell.angle_gamma   90.00
#
_symmetry.space_group_name_H-M   'P 1'
#
loop_
_entity.id
_entity.type
_entity.pdbx_description
1 polymer ?
#
loop_
_entity_poly.entity_id
_entity_poly.type
_entity_poly.pdbx_seq_one_letter_code
_entity_poly.pdbx_strand_id
1 'polypeptide(L)'
;MLRRAAVLSAAGAASLKGIKQVAAVTAKIKTPPMMPDDMAAVDAALGKKGRYVEAEAVYTTPLPRNDLRVTIKGEAVPIPLGFGGWVSFKKTMDGKSAVVMSDTVLLEDEVNPLISAAHANSLEISAIHNHFFYENPRIFYMHLHGMGDTADLARRYAAAIKATKLFPANQPPAGAVQARTG
;
A
#
# COMPACT_ATOMS: atom_id res chain seq x y z
N MET A 1 -35.12 74.01 -12.57
CA MET A 1 -34.67 74.67 -11.32
C MET A 1 -34.77 73.67 -10.17
N LEU A 2 -33.88 73.80 -9.17
CA LEU A 2 -33.67 72.97 -7.96
C LEU A 2 -33.03 71.59 -8.19
N ARG A 3 -32.14 71.10 -7.32
CA ARG A 3 -30.99 71.64 -6.55
C ARG A 3 -30.34 70.37 -5.97
N ARG A 4 -29.01 70.27 -6.03
CA ARG A 4 -28.23 69.16 -5.46
C ARG A 4 -28.52 68.98 -3.96
N ALA A 5 -28.63 67.73 -3.51
CA ALA A 5 -28.35 67.34 -2.13
C ALA A 5 -27.49 66.08 -2.17
N ALA A 6 -26.20 66.24 -1.86
CA ALA A 6 -25.31 65.14 -1.56
C ALA A 6 -25.60 64.66 -0.14
N VAL A 7 -25.95 63.39 0.02
CA VAL A 7 -25.94 62.74 1.34
C VAL A 7 -24.60 62.04 1.49
N LEU A 8 -23.77 62.60 2.34
CA LEU A 8 -22.52 62.03 2.81
C LEU A 8 -22.88 60.94 3.84
N SER A 9 -22.71 59.66 3.51
CA SER A 9 -22.72 58.60 4.52
C SER A 9 -21.28 58.33 4.94
N ALA A 10 -20.99 58.61 6.21
CA ALA A 10 -19.69 58.37 6.81
C ALA A 10 -19.43 56.86 6.93
N ALA A 11 -18.37 56.38 6.29
CA ALA A 11 -17.84 55.05 6.54
C ALA A 11 -17.26 54.99 7.95
N GLY A 12 -17.98 54.34 8.87
CA GLY A 12 -17.46 53.97 10.18
C GLY A 12 -16.44 52.84 10.03
N ALA A 13 -15.15 53.17 10.07
CA ALA A 13 -14.10 52.18 10.24
C ALA A 13 -14.13 51.66 11.68
N ALA A 14 -14.88 50.58 11.92
CA ALA A 14 -14.76 49.83 13.16
C ALA A 14 -13.37 49.17 13.20
N SER A 15 -12.50 49.70 14.05
CA SER A 15 -11.17 49.13 14.31
C SER A 15 -11.36 47.80 15.05
N LEU A 16 -11.28 46.69 14.32
CA LEU A 16 -11.14 45.34 14.88
C LEU A 16 -9.71 45.17 15.44
N LYS A 17 -9.34 45.98 16.43
CA LYS A 17 -8.16 45.72 17.27
C LYS A 17 -8.56 44.65 18.28
N GLY A 18 -8.23 43.39 17.99
CA GLY A 18 -8.36 42.35 19.02
C GLY A 18 -8.36 40.90 18.56
N ILE A 19 -8.56 40.61 17.27
CA ILE A 19 -8.46 39.23 16.81
C ILE A 19 -6.99 38.91 16.60
N LYS A 20 -6.35 38.30 17.61
CA LYS A 20 -5.08 37.60 17.40
C LYS A 20 -5.34 36.56 16.33
N GLN A 21 -4.75 36.74 15.16
CA GLN A 21 -4.72 35.75 14.11
C GLN A 21 -4.01 34.52 14.70
N VAL A 22 -4.78 33.52 15.14
CA VAL A 22 -4.22 32.24 15.51
C VAL A 22 -3.76 31.63 14.19
N ALA A 23 -2.48 31.82 13.87
CA ALA A 23 -1.87 31.09 12.79
C ALA A 23 -2.08 29.61 13.09
N ALA A 24 -2.89 28.93 12.28
CA ALA A 24 -3.00 27.49 12.33
C ALA A 24 -1.60 26.95 12.00
N VAL A 25 -0.83 26.60 13.03
CA VAL A 25 0.37 25.79 12.85
C VAL A 25 -0.14 24.40 12.51
N THR A 26 -0.40 24.17 11.23
CA THR A 26 -0.51 22.83 10.68
C THR A 26 0.89 22.23 10.68
N ALA A 27 1.35 21.82 11.87
CA ALA A 27 2.52 20.95 11.96
C ALA A 27 2.21 19.72 11.10
N LYS A 28 3.00 19.51 10.04
CA LYS A 28 2.95 18.26 9.28
C LYS A 28 3.40 17.15 10.23
N ILE A 29 2.44 16.48 10.87
CA ILE A 29 2.72 15.33 11.72
C ILE A 29 3.31 14.25 10.80
N LYS A 30 4.63 14.05 10.91
CA LYS A 30 5.32 12.99 10.19
C LYS A 30 5.06 11.67 10.92
N THR A 31 4.78 10.62 10.16
CA THR A 31 4.71 9.27 10.71
C THR A 31 6.07 8.90 11.32
N PRO A 32 6.12 8.33 12.54
CA PRO A 32 7.36 7.79 13.10
C PRO A 32 8.01 6.74 12.17
N PRO A 33 9.34 6.65 12.15
CA PRO A 33 10.03 5.66 11.32
C PRO A 33 9.77 4.23 11.81
N MET A 34 9.91 3.26 10.91
CA MET A 34 10.02 1.85 11.28
C MET A 34 11.34 1.59 12.02
N MET A 35 11.30 0.89 13.15
CA MET A 35 12.53 0.55 13.88
C MET A 35 13.28 -0.59 13.18
N PRO A 36 14.61 -0.72 13.35
CA PRO A 36 15.37 -1.85 12.82
C PRO A 36 14.80 -3.22 13.19
N ASP A 37 14.36 -3.38 14.44
CA ASP A 37 13.77 -4.64 14.92
C ASP A 37 12.40 -4.95 14.28
N ASP A 38 11.60 -3.91 14.00
CA ASP A 38 10.35 -4.07 13.24
C ASP A 38 10.63 -4.62 11.83
N MET A 39 11.61 -4.05 11.14
CA MET A 39 12.01 -4.49 9.79
C MET A 39 12.59 -5.91 9.83
N ALA A 40 13.42 -6.22 10.83
CA ALA A 40 13.96 -7.56 11.02
C ALA A 40 12.87 -8.61 11.28
N ALA A 41 11.81 -8.27 12.03
CA ALA A 41 10.68 -9.15 12.25
C ALA A 41 9.90 -9.45 10.95
N VAL A 42 9.72 -8.44 10.09
CA VAL A 42 9.14 -8.61 8.75
C VAL A 42 10.00 -9.53 7.90
N ASP A 43 11.31 -9.31 7.87
CA ASP A 43 12.27 -10.11 7.11
C ASP A 43 12.26 -11.58 7.55
N ALA A 44 12.24 -11.82 8.87
CA ALA A 44 12.20 -13.16 9.43
C ALA A 44 10.91 -13.90 9.10
N ALA A 45 9.76 -13.22 9.17
CA ALA A 45 8.46 -13.82 8.87
C ALA A 45 8.33 -14.20 7.38
N LEU A 46 8.83 -13.34 6.48
CA LEU A 46 8.74 -13.55 5.04
C LEU A 46 9.90 -14.39 4.48
N GLY A 47 11.03 -14.48 5.17
CA GLY A 47 12.26 -15.08 4.66
C GLY A 47 12.91 -14.26 3.53
N LYS A 48 12.60 -12.96 3.43
CA LYS A 48 13.08 -12.07 2.37
C LYS A 48 13.21 -10.63 2.88
N LYS A 49 14.37 -10.01 2.61
CA LYS A 49 14.60 -8.61 2.94
C LYS A 49 13.72 -7.67 2.11
N GLY A 50 13.05 -6.75 2.81
CA GLY A 50 12.37 -5.61 2.20
C GLY A 50 13.29 -4.40 1.98
N ARG A 51 12.70 -3.31 1.49
CA ARG A 51 13.33 -2.01 1.30
C ARG A 51 12.59 -0.95 2.12
N TYR A 52 13.33 -0.20 2.92
CA TYR A 52 12.82 0.97 3.63
C TYR A 52 12.96 2.23 2.78
N VAL A 53 11.91 3.05 2.73
CA VAL A 53 11.91 4.39 2.12
C VAL A 53 11.65 5.42 3.21
N GLU A 54 12.71 6.07 3.68
CA GLU A 54 12.66 6.99 4.84
C GLU A 54 11.71 8.18 4.61
N ALA A 55 11.70 8.73 3.40
CA ALA A 55 10.81 9.84 3.04
C ALA A 55 9.32 9.48 3.17
N GLU A 56 8.97 8.20 3.05
CA GLU A 56 7.60 7.69 3.12
C GLU A 56 7.29 7.01 4.47
N ALA A 57 8.33 6.69 5.26
CA ALA A 57 8.27 5.83 6.44
C ALA A 57 7.60 4.47 6.16
N VAL A 58 7.87 3.90 4.98
CA VAL A 58 7.31 2.62 4.52
C VAL A 58 8.41 1.58 4.35
N TYR A 59 8.17 0.37 4.84
CA TYR A 59 8.99 -0.79 4.58
C TYR A 59 8.25 -1.78 3.67
N THR A 60 8.79 -2.03 2.48
CA THR A 60 8.11 -2.84 1.45
C THR A 60 8.94 -4.06 1.06
N THR A 61 8.31 -5.24 1.07
CA THR A 61 8.89 -6.47 0.56
C THR A 61 8.22 -6.85 -0.76
N PRO A 62 8.95 -6.89 -1.89
CA PRO A 62 8.39 -7.28 -3.18
C PRO A 62 8.17 -8.80 -3.24
N LEU A 63 7.02 -9.23 -3.77
CA LEU A 63 6.59 -10.62 -3.90
C LEU A 63 6.25 -10.92 -5.37
N PRO A 64 7.25 -11.01 -6.27
CA PRO A 64 7.00 -11.16 -7.70
C PRO A 64 6.44 -12.55 -8.06
N ARG A 65 5.53 -12.61 -9.03
CA ARG A 65 5.05 -13.86 -9.63
C ARG A 65 5.92 -14.30 -10.81
N ASN A 66 7.20 -14.58 -10.52
CA ASN A 66 8.16 -15.02 -11.53
C ASN A 66 7.83 -16.40 -12.13
N ASP A 67 6.89 -17.13 -11.53
CA ASP A 67 6.31 -18.37 -12.03
C ASP A 67 5.40 -18.14 -13.24
N LEU A 68 4.84 -16.94 -13.40
CA LEU A 68 3.88 -16.65 -14.47
C LEU A 68 4.55 -16.36 -15.82
N ARG A 69 3.78 -16.65 -16.87
CA ARG A 69 3.97 -16.17 -18.24
C ARG A 69 2.66 -15.51 -18.63
N VAL A 70 2.68 -14.19 -18.76
CA VAL A 70 1.46 -13.42 -19.04
C VAL A 70 1.52 -12.86 -20.45
N THR A 71 0.41 -12.95 -21.16
CA THR A 71 0.19 -12.24 -22.41
C THR A 71 -0.98 -11.27 -22.28
N ILE A 72 -0.98 -10.20 -23.07
CA ILE A 72 -2.14 -9.31 -23.26
C ILE A 72 -2.45 -9.28 -24.75
N LYS A 73 -3.66 -9.68 -25.14
CA LYS A 73 -4.02 -9.88 -26.56
C LYS A 73 -3.03 -10.78 -27.32
N GLY A 74 -2.47 -11.78 -26.65
CA GLY A 74 -1.50 -12.72 -27.22
C GLY A 74 -0.04 -12.26 -27.16
N GLU A 75 0.23 -10.99 -26.89
CA GLU A 75 1.59 -10.45 -26.80
C GLU A 75 2.18 -10.65 -25.41
N ALA A 76 3.39 -11.19 -25.31
CA ALA A 76 4.05 -11.44 -24.04
C ALA A 76 4.40 -10.13 -23.32
N VAL A 77 4.12 -10.07 -22.02
CA VAL A 77 4.41 -8.90 -21.18
C VAL A 77 5.27 -9.27 -19.97
N PRO A 78 6.16 -8.38 -19.51
CA PRO A 78 7.07 -8.67 -18.41
C PRO A 78 6.34 -8.54 -17.05
N ILE A 79 6.74 -9.35 -16.07
CA ILE A 79 6.16 -9.33 -14.71
C ILE A 79 6.22 -7.93 -14.04
N PRO A 80 7.30 -7.14 -14.18
CA PRO A 80 7.34 -5.76 -13.67
C PRO A 80 6.29 -4.80 -14.24
N LEU A 81 5.54 -5.17 -15.28
CA LEU A 81 4.43 -4.34 -15.79
C LEU A 81 3.28 -4.20 -14.78
N GLY A 82 3.21 -5.09 -13.78
CA GLY A 82 2.16 -5.07 -12.76
C GLY A 82 1.67 -6.45 -12.35
N PHE A 83 2.40 -7.53 -12.65
CA PHE A 83 2.03 -8.90 -12.28
C PHE A 83 2.81 -9.41 -11.06
N GLY A 84 3.47 -8.51 -10.33
CA GLY A 84 4.13 -8.81 -9.06
C GLY A 84 3.34 -8.25 -7.88
N GLY A 85 3.26 -9.01 -6.79
CA GLY A 85 2.70 -8.52 -5.54
C GLY A 85 3.74 -7.82 -4.66
N TRP A 86 3.26 -7.26 -3.55
CA TRP A 86 4.09 -6.66 -2.52
C TRP A 86 3.34 -6.62 -1.19
N VAL A 87 4.08 -6.46 -0.11
CA VAL A 87 3.55 -6.12 1.22
C VAL A 87 4.34 -4.97 1.80
N SER A 88 3.64 -4.01 2.41
CA SER A 88 4.20 -2.80 2.98
C SER A 88 3.73 -2.61 4.42
N PHE A 89 4.65 -2.17 5.27
CA PHE A 89 4.41 -1.86 6.68
C PHE A 89 4.74 -0.39 6.95
N LYS A 90 3.91 0.25 7.77
CA LYS A 90 4.11 1.64 8.19
C LYS A 90 3.50 1.86 9.58
N LYS A 91 4.17 2.63 10.43
CA LYS A 91 3.64 2.98 11.76
C LYS A 91 2.39 3.88 11.65
N THR A 92 1.53 3.82 12.65
CA THR A 92 0.48 4.83 12.84
C THR A 92 1.11 6.17 13.25
N MET A 93 0.39 7.27 13.08
CA MET A 93 0.90 8.62 13.37
C MET A 93 1.33 8.80 14.84
N ASP A 94 0.71 8.06 15.76
CA ASP A 94 1.06 8.05 17.18
C ASP A 94 2.18 7.06 17.55
N GLY A 95 2.68 6.29 16.57
CA GLY A 95 3.75 5.31 16.73
C GLY A 95 3.39 4.05 17.52
N LYS A 96 2.14 3.90 17.97
CA LYS A 96 1.74 2.80 18.87
C LYS A 96 1.45 1.49 18.16
N SER A 97 1.13 1.56 16.87
CA SER A 97 0.83 0.39 16.05
C SER A 97 1.40 0.55 14.65
N ALA A 98 1.25 -0.47 13.83
CA ALA A 98 1.57 -0.46 12.41
C ALA A 98 0.32 -0.82 11.61
N VAL A 99 0.30 -0.37 10.37
CA VAL A 99 -0.61 -0.82 9.32
C VAL A 99 0.19 -1.68 8.35
N VAL A 100 -0.38 -2.82 7.97
CA VAL A 100 0.06 -3.60 6.82
C VAL A 100 -0.92 -3.38 5.66
N MET A 101 -0.37 -3.18 4.47
CA MET A 101 -1.11 -3.20 3.21
C MET A 101 -0.37 -4.09 2.23
N SER A 102 -1.10 -4.85 1.45
CA SER A 102 -0.53 -5.69 0.40
C SER A 102 -1.31 -5.56 -0.88
N ASP A 103 -0.61 -5.80 -1.98
CA ASP A 103 -1.21 -6.19 -3.25
C ASP A 103 -0.72 -7.61 -3.57
N THR A 104 -1.65 -8.54 -3.75
CA THR A 104 -1.35 -9.94 -4.09
C THR A 104 -1.84 -10.23 -5.50
N VAL A 105 -1.01 -10.88 -6.30
CA VAL A 105 -1.33 -11.25 -7.68
C VAL A 105 -1.62 -12.74 -7.73
N LEU A 106 -2.81 -13.10 -8.20
CA LEU A 106 -3.41 -14.43 -8.07
C LEU A 106 -3.96 -14.93 -9.39
N LEU A 107 -3.91 -16.24 -9.58
CA LEU A 107 -4.73 -16.96 -10.54
C LEU A 107 -6.14 -17.20 -9.98
N GLU A 108 -7.09 -17.54 -10.85
CA GLU A 108 -8.50 -17.78 -10.51
C GLU A 108 -8.69 -18.76 -9.34
N ASP A 109 -7.93 -19.85 -9.33
CA ASP A 109 -7.97 -20.90 -8.32
C ASP A 109 -7.29 -20.51 -7.00
N GLU A 110 -6.47 -19.46 -6.99
CA GLU A 110 -5.75 -18.97 -5.81
C GLU A 110 -6.57 -17.96 -4.99
N VAL A 111 -7.66 -17.40 -5.55
CA VAL A 111 -8.47 -16.34 -4.90
C VAL A 111 -9.13 -16.84 -3.61
N ASN A 112 -10.03 -17.82 -3.69
CA ASN A 112 -10.79 -18.30 -2.53
C ASN A 112 -9.91 -18.92 -1.42
N PRO A 113 -8.84 -19.68 -1.76
CA PRO A 113 -7.86 -20.12 -0.76
C PRO A 113 -7.24 -18.95 0.00
N LEU A 114 -6.84 -17.86 -0.69
CA LEU A 114 -6.27 -16.71 0.00
C LEU A 114 -7.30 -15.95 0.84
N ILE A 115 -8.55 -15.82 0.38
CA ILE A 115 -9.64 -15.24 1.19
C ILE A 115 -9.76 -15.97 2.52
N SER A 116 -9.83 -17.31 2.45
CA SER A 116 -9.97 -18.16 3.63
C SER A 116 -8.78 -18.02 4.57
N ALA A 117 -7.56 -18.03 4.02
CA ALA A 117 -6.33 -17.89 4.79
C ALA A 117 -6.19 -16.49 5.43
N ALA A 118 -6.62 -15.43 4.75
CA ALA A 118 -6.62 -14.06 5.28
C ALA A 118 -7.55 -13.95 6.50
N HIS A 119 -8.80 -14.43 6.38
CA HIS A 119 -9.75 -14.44 7.50
C HIS A 119 -9.26 -15.28 8.68
N ALA A 120 -8.70 -16.47 8.42
CA ALA A 120 -8.13 -17.33 9.47
C ALA A 120 -6.98 -16.66 10.24
N ASN A 121 -6.28 -15.72 9.60
CA ASN A 121 -5.19 -14.95 10.20
C ASN A 121 -5.60 -13.53 10.62
N SER A 122 -6.92 -13.25 10.71
CA SER A 122 -7.46 -11.94 11.12
C SER A 122 -6.91 -10.77 10.29
N LEU A 123 -6.82 -10.97 8.97
CA LEU A 123 -6.52 -9.93 7.99
C LEU A 123 -7.80 -9.56 7.24
N GLU A 124 -7.91 -8.29 6.89
CA GLU A 124 -9.03 -7.76 6.13
C GLU A 124 -8.72 -7.81 4.64
N ILE A 125 -9.74 -8.08 3.83
CA ILE A 125 -9.66 -8.00 2.36
C ILE A 125 -10.32 -6.70 1.95
N SER A 126 -9.52 -5.74 1.50
CA SER A 126 -10.04 -4.39 1.17
C SER A 126 -10.54 -4.29 -0.27
N ALA A 127 -10.04 -5.13 -1.18
CA ALA A 127 -10.52 -5.20 -2.56
C ALA A 127 -10.07 -6.48 -3.26
N ILE A 128 -10.85 -6.89 -4.27
CA ILE A 128 -10.49 -7.89 -5.28
C ILE A 128 -10.85 -7.31 -6.64
N HIS A 129 -9.90 -7.23 -7.57
CA HIS A 129 -10.13 -6.65 -8.90
C HIS A 129 -9.12 -7.13 -9.95
N ASN A 130 -9.20 -6.58 -11.16
CA ASN A 130 -8.30 -6.86 -12.28
C ASN A 130 -7.73 -5.54 -12.81
N HIS A 131 -6.44 -5.51 -13.20
CA HIS A 131 -5.80 -4.30 -13.75
C HIS A 131 -5.90 -4.22 -15.28
N PHE A 132 -5.93 -5.37 -15.95
CA PHE A 132 -5.85 -5.47 -17.41
C PHE A 132 -7.07 -6.18 -18.00
N PHE A 133 -7.28 -5.97 -19.29
CA PHE A 133 -8.25 -6.71 -20.10
C PHE A 133 -7.50 -7.60 -21.09
N TYR A 134 -8.07 -8.75 -21.43
CA TYR A 134 -7.51 -9.72 -22.40
C TYR A 134 -6.15 -10.29 -21.97
N GLU A 135 -5.87 -10.26 -20.67
CA GLU A 135 -4.73 -10.94 -20.09
C GLU A 135 -4.95 -12.45 -20.05
N ASN A 136 -3.89 -13.22 -20.32
CA ASN A 136 -3.90 -14.67 -20.19
C ASN A 136 -2.61 -15.13 -19.50
N PRO A 137 -2.67 -15.96 -18.44
CA PRO A 137 -3.90 -16.42 -17.76
C PRO A 137 -4.68 -15.27 -17.12
N ARG A 138 -5.92 -15.52 -16.69
CA ARG A 138 -6.73 -14.51 -15.98
C ARG A 138 -6.07 -14.17 -14.64
N ILE A 139 -5.82 -12.89 -14.39
CA ILE A 139 -5.09 -12.41 -13.20
C ILE A 139 -6.00 -11.59 -12.30
N PHE A 140 -6.07 -11.94 -11.02
CA PHE A 140 -6.73 -11.18 -9.97
C PHE A 140 -5.73 -10.51 -9.03
N TYR A 141 -6.16 -9.37 -8.50
CA TYR A 141 -5.43 -8.59 -7.51
C TYR A 141 -6.27 -8.56 -6.25
N MET A 142 -5.68 -8.93 -5.13
CA MET A 142 -6.36 -8.88 -3.84
C MET A 142 -5.53 -8.07 -2.85
N HIS A 143 -6.17 -7.09 -2.24
CA HIS A 143 -5.56 -6.25 -1.23
C HIS A 143 -5.83 -6.79 0.17
N LEU A 144 -4.75 -7.06 0.91
CA LEU A 144 -4.83 -7.45 2.31
C LEU A 144 -4.44 -6.28 3.21
N HIS A 145 -5.21 -6.07 4.26
CA HIS A 145 -5.04 -5.02 5.25
C HIS A 145 -5.01 -5.58 6.66
N GLY A 146 -4.33 -4.87 7.56
CA GLY A 146 -4.38 -5.13 9.00
C GLY A 146 -3.72 -4.00 9.78
N MET A 147 -4.06 -3.91 11.06
CA MET A 147 -3.48 -2.93 11.98
C MET A 147 -3.17 -3.59 13.33
N GLY A 148 -2.03 -3.26 13.93
CA GLY A 148 -1.59 -3.88 15.19
C GLY A 148 -0.08 -3.82 15.39
N ASP A 149 0.45 -4.76 16.18
CA ASP A 149 1.90 -4.91 16.36
C ASP A 149 2.58 -5.37 15.06
N THR A 150 3.73 -4.78 14.73
CA THR A 150 4.40 -5.05 13.44
C THR A 150 4.81 -6.52 13.31
N ALA A 151 5.41 -7.10 14.35
CA ALA A 151 5.93 -8.47 14.30
C ALA A 151 4.78 -9.47 14.20
N ASP A 152 3.68 -9.20 14.90
CA ASP A 152 2.48 -10.03 14.82
C ASP A 152 1.78 -9.93 13.46
N LEU A 153 1.63 -8.72 12.92
CA LEU A 153 1.10 -8.53 11.56
C LEU A 153 1.97 -9.26 10.52
N ALA A 154 3.30 -9.19 10.64
CA ALA A 154 4.21 -9.89 9.75
C ALA A 154 4.00 -11.41 9.78
N ARG A 155 3.87 -12.00 10.97
CA ARG A 155 3.59 -13.44 11.13
C ARG A 155 2.25 -13.84 10.52
N ARG A 156 1.18 -13.09 10.81
CA ARG A 156 -0.18 -13.34 10.29
C ARG A 156 -0.21 -13.24 8.76
N TYR A 157 0.42 -12.20 8.19
CA TYR A 157 0.54 -12.04 6.75
C TYR A 157 1.32 -13.19 6.11
N ALA A 158 2.49 -13.52 6.66
CA ALA A 158 3.30 -14.65 6.18
C ALA A 158 2.51 -15.97 6.22
N ALA A 159 1.76 -16.22 7.30
CA ALA A 159 0.90 -17.40 7.42
C ALA A 159 -0.23 -17.42 6.38
N ALA A 160 -0.87 -16.27 6.13
CA ALA A 160 -1.94 -16.16 5.14
C ALA A 160 -1.46 -16.48 3.71
N ILE A 161 -0.28 -15.96 3.32
CA ILE A 161 0.25 -16.19 1.97
C ILE A 161 1.11 -17.46 1.84
N LYS A 162 1.35 -18.20 2.93
CA LYS A 162 2.35 -19.30 2.99
C LYS A 162 2.19 -20.37 1.90
N ALA A 163 0.95 -20.68 1.52
CA ALA A 163 0.65 -21.69 0.50
C ALA A 163 0.67 -21.13 -0.94
N THR A 164 0.73 -19.82 -1.11
CA THR A 164 0.68 -19.15 -2.42
C THR A 164 2.05 -19.13 -3.10
N LYS A 165 2.07 -18.90 -4.42
CA LYS A 165 3.33 -18.67 -5.18
C LYS A 165 3.98 -17.31 -4.88
N LEU A 166 3.31 -16.43 -4.14
CA LEU A 166 3.88 -15.16 -3.69
C LEU A 166 4.88 -15.36 -2.54
N PHE A 167 4.70 -16.40 -1.72
CA PHE A 167 5.58 -16.63 -0.58
C PHE A 167 7.02 -16.91 -1.06
N PRO A 168 8.05 -16.23 -0.54
CA PRO A 168 9.40 -16.31 -1.08
C PRO A 168 9.97 -17.73 -1.22
N ALA A 169 9.65 -18.65 -0.29
CA ALA A 169 10.09 -20.04 -0.37
C ALA A 169 9.43 -20.85 -1.51
N ASN A 170 8.32 -20.36 -2.06
CA ASN A 170 7.58 -21.00 -3.15
C ASN A 170 7.90 -20.38 -4.52
N GLN A 171 8.69 -19.30 -4.54
CA GLN A 171 9.09 -18.63 -5.79
C GLN A 171 10.18 -19.44 -6.51
N PRO A 172 10.20 -19.42 -7.85
CA PRO A 172 11.31 -20.01 -8.59
C PRO A 172 12.63 -19.29 -8.25
N PRO A 173 13.78 -19.97 -8.33
CA PRO A 173 15.08 -19.37 -8.05
C PRO A 173 15.31 -18.08 -8.86
N ALA A 174 15.91 -17.08 -8.22
CA ALA A 174 16.30 -15.84 -8.90
C ALA A 174 17.24 -16.18 -10.08
N GLY A 175 16.81 -15.87 -11.31
CA GLY A 175 17.53 -16.22 -12.55
C GLY A 175 16.89 -17.32 -13.40
N ALA A 176 15.87 -18.03 -12.90
CA ALA A 176 15.10 -19.00 -13.69
C ALA A 176 14.07 -18.35 -14.65
N VAL A 177 13.98 -17.02 -14.65
CA VAL A 177 13.30 -16.28 -15.74
C VAL A 177 14.21 -16.36 -16.96
N GLN A 178 14.11 -17.48 -17.67
CA GLN A 178 14.80 -17.67 -18.93
C GLN A 178 14.25 -16.68 -19.97
N ALA A 179 15.19 -15.99 -20.59
CA ALA A 179 15.02 -15.28 -21.83
C ALA A 179 14.39 -16.17 -22.91
N ARG A 180 13.52 -15.56 -23.72
CA ARG A 180 13.51 -15.57 -25.21
C ARG A 180 12.32 -14.70 -25.64
N THR A 181 12.56 -13.52 -26.22
CA THR A 181 12.70 -13.27 -27.66
C THR A 181 11.54 -13.85 -28.48
N GLY A 182 10.71 -12.95 -28.95
CA GLY A 182 9.70 -13.05 -29.99
C GLY A 182 9.21 -11.64 -30.21
#